data_AF-A0A847WN71-F1
#
_entry.id   AF-A0A847WN71-F1
#
_cell.length_a   1.000
_cell.length_b   1.000
_cell.length_c   1.000
_cell.angle_alpha   90.00
_cell.angle_beta   90.00
_cell.angle_gamma   90.00
#
_symmetry.space_group_name_H-M   'P 1'
#
loop_
_entity.id
_entity.type
_entity.pdbx_description
1 polymer ?
#
loop_
_entity_poly.entity_id
_entity_poly.type
_entity_poly.pdbx_seq_one_letter_code
_entity_poly.pdbx_strand_id
1 'polypeptide(L)'
;MFKVIIPLVSDSTEQVTEQANKQIKKLLEFCKIPRSRAEMQEYMELSHRENFRTNILNPLIKGGLLKLTVPDKPTSPKQKYYSGTDIRAKK
;
A
#
# COMPACT_ATOMS: atom_id res chain seq x y z
N MET A 1 -35.23 15.11 20.07
CA MET A 1 -34.54 14.44 18.94
C MET A 1 -33.37 15.33 18.52
N PHE A 2 -32.24 15.26 19.22
CA PHE A 2 -31.09 16.13 18.92
C PHE A 2 -30.31 15.56 17.73
N LYS A 3 -30.20 16.38 16.68
CA LYS A 3 -29.29 16.18 15.54
C LYS A 3 -27.85 16.29 16.05
N VAL A 4 -27.06 15.24 15.91
CA VAL A 4 -25.61 15.31 16.11
C VAL A 4 -24.98 15.45 14.73
N ILE A 5 -24.72 16.69 14.33
CA ILE A 5 -23.80 17.02 13.25
C ILE A 5 -22.43 17.05 13.91
N ILE A 6 -21.61 16.05 13.63
CA ILE A 6 -20.20 16.03 14.02
C ILE A 6 -19.43 16.78 12.92
N PRO A 7 -18.86 17.97 13.15
CA PRO A 7 -17.83 18.49 12.27
C PRO A 7 -16.50 17.90 12.75
N LEU A 8 -15.99 16.89 12.07
CA LEU A 8 -14.60 16.46 12.25
C LEU A 8 -13.85 16.71 10.95
N VAL A 9 -13.58 17.98 10.71
CA VAL A 9 -12.27 18.36 10.15
C VAL A 9 -11.28 18.26 11.29
N SER A 10 -10.44 17.24 11.25
CA SER A 10 -9.30 17.11 12.16
C SER A 10 -8.03 17.30 11.34
N ASP A 11 -7.49 18.51 11.45
CA ASP A 11 -6.12 18.91 11.11
C ASP A 11 -5.10 18.00 11.83
N SER A 12 -4.72 16.86 11.22
CA SER A 12 -3.62 15.99 11.68
C SER A 12 -3.05 15.12 10.54
N THR A 13 -2.91 15.66 9.33
CA THR A 13 -2.53 14.87 8.14
C THR A 13 -1.05 14.97 7.72
N GLU A 14 -0.25 15.82 8.37
CA GLU A 14 1.16 16.01 7.99
C GLU A 14 2.15 15.08 8.71
N GLN A 15 1.86 14.61 9.93
CA GLN A 15 2.76 13.66 10.63
C GLN A 15 2.49 12.19 10.28
N VAL A 16 1.24 11.86 9.95
CA VAL A 16 0.84 10.48 9.57
C VAL A 16 1.48 10.08 8.23
N THR A 17 1.74 11.05 7.34
CA THR A 17 2.34 10.80 6.03
C THR A 17 3.81 10.38 6.11
N GLU A 18 4.61 10.91 7.04
CA GLU A 18 6.02 10.48 7.18
C GLU A 18 6.16 9.04 7.67
N GLN A 19 5.37 8.64 8.67
CA GLN A 19 5.42 7.28 9.21
C GLN A 19 4.89 6.27 8.18
N ALA A 20 3.82 6.60 7.47
CA ALA A 20 3.31 5.80 6.36
C ALA A 20 4.38 5.65 5.25
N ASN A 21 5.11 6.72 4.92
CA ASN A 21 6.20 6.68 3.96
C ASN A 21 7.35 5.75 4.40
N LYS A 22 7.71 5.73 5.69
CA LYS A 22 8.73 4.79 6.21
C LYS A 22 8.27 3.34 6.11
N GLN A 23 7.02 3.04 6.44
CA GLN A 23 6.47 1.70 6.32
C GLN A 23 6.40 1.24 4.85
N ILE A 24 5.99 2.12 3.94
CA ILE A 24 5.98 1.85 2.51
C ILE A 24 7.39 1.55 1.99
N LYS A 25 8.41 2.33 2.38
CA LYS A 25 9.80 2.06 1.99
C LYS A 25 10.25 0.66 2.43
N LYS A 26 9.95 0.28 3.68
CA LYS A 26 10.23 -1.08 4.20
C LYS A 26 9.49 -2.15 3.41
N LEU A 27 8.21 -1.94 3.09
CA LEU A 27 7.43 -2.84 2.24
C LEU A 27 8.05 -2.98 0.85
N LEU A 28 8.49 -1.89 0.23
CA LEU A 28 9.16 -1.95 -1.08
C LEU A 28 10.47 -2.72 -1.03
N GLU A 29 11.24 -2.61 0.05
CA GLU A 29 12.43 -3.44 0.27
C GLU A 29 12.07 -4.91 0.45
N PHE A 30 11.02 -5.21 1.20
CA PHE A 30 10.49 -6.57 1.38
C PHE A 30 10.01 -7.17 0.05
N CYS A 31 9.40 -6.35 -0.81
CA CYS A 31 8.93 -6.72 -2.15
C CYS A 31 10.04 -6.75 -3.22
N LYS A 32 11.33 -6.63 -2.87
CA LYS A 32 12.42 -6.89 -3.83
C LYS A 32 12.34 -8.31 -4.40
N ILE A 33 11.82 -9.24 -3.60
CA ILE A 33 11.46 -10.58 -4.02
C ILE A 33 9.95 -10.59 -4.31
N PRO A 34 9.46 -11.28 -5.36
CA PRO A 34 8.02 -11.41 -5.59
C PRO A 34 7.30 -12.03 -4.40
N ARG A 35 6.45 -11.24 -3.75
CA ARG A 35 5.65 -11.64 -2.58
C ARG A 35 4.16 -11.62 -2.87
N SER A 36 3.44 -12.48 -2.18
CA SER A 36 1.98 -12.50 -2.21
C SER A 36 1.40 -11.37 -1.35
N ARG A 37 0.12 -11.06 -1.59
CA ARG A 37 -0.62 -10.09 -0.75
C ARG A 37 -0.64 -10.50 0.72
N ALA A 38 -0.83 -11.79 1.00
CA ALA A 38 -0.91 -12.30 2.37
C ALA A 38 0.38 -12.03 3.13
N GLU A 39 1.54 -12.34 2.54
CA GLU A 39 2.86 -12.05 3.14
C GLU A 39 3.07 -10.55 3.38
N MET A 40 2.65 -9.70 2.44
CA MET A 40 2.75 -8.24 2.60
C MET A 40 1.86 -7.73 3.73
N GLN A 41 0.65 -8.26 3.87
CA GLN A 41 -0.27 -7.88 4.94
C GLN A 41 0.25 -8.32 6.31
N GLU A 42 0.77 -9.54 6.39
CA GLU A 42 1.38 -10.08 7.62
C GLU A 42 2.61 -9.25 8.02
N TYR A 43 3.46 -8.91 7.06
CA TYR A 43 4.63 -8.04 7.30
C TYR A 43 4.26 -6.65 7.82
N MET A 44 3.15 -6.08 7.36
CA MET A 44 2.66 -4.78 7.82
C MET A 44 1.74 -4.88 9.04
N GLU A 45 1.48 -6.08 9.54
CA GLU A 45 0.55 -6.36 10.65
C GLU A 45 -0.86 -5.78 10.38
N LEU A 46 -1.28 -5.78 9.10
CA LEU A 46 -2.55 -5.21 8.66
C LEU A 46 -3.63 -6.27 8.51
N SER A 47 -4.57 -6.28 9.46
CA SER A 47 -5.72 -7.19 9.44
C SER A 47 -6.75 -6.87 8.35
N HIS A 48 -6.87 -5.60 7.95
CA HIS A 48 -7.90 -5.14 7.03
C HIS A 48 -7.47 -5.27 5.56
N ARG A 49 -7.97 -6.31 4.88
CA ARG A 49 -7.68 -6.62 3.46
C ARG A 49 -8.02 -5.48 2.50
N GLU A 50 -9.16 -4.85 2.70
CA GLU A 50 -9.64 -3.79 1.81
C GLU A 50 -8.80 -2.53 1.95
N ASN A 51 -8.51 -2.13 3.20
CA ASN A 51 -7.63 -1.01 3.52
C ASN A 51 -6.24 -1.20 2.89
N PHE A 52 -5.62 -2.37 3.06
CA PHE A 52 -4.33 -2.66 2.42
C PHE A 52 -4.39 -2.51 0.89
N ARG A 53 -5.48 -2.97 0.27
CA ARG A 53 -5.63 -2.88 -1.19
C ARG A 53 -5.79 -1.44 -1.66
N THR A 54 -6.68 -0.67 -1.05
CA THR A 54 -7.04 0.67 -1.51
C THR A 54 -6.01 1.72 -1.12
N ASN A 55 -5.44 1.63 0.09
CA ASN A 55 -4.54 2.65 0.64
C ASN A 55 -3.06 2.37 0.40
N ILE A 56 -2.67 1.11 0.15
CA ILE A 56 -1.26 0.73 -0.02
C ILE A 56 -1.04 0.11 -1.40
N LEU A 57 -1.65 -1.04 -1.70
CA LEU A 57 -1.34 -1.79 -2.91
C LEU A 57 -1.68 -1.02 -4.20
N ASN A 58 -2.90 -0.51 -4.32
CA ASN A 58 -3.35 0.24 -5.50
C ASN A 58 -2.50 1.51 -5.76
N PRO A 59 -2.23 2.39 -4.77
CA PRO A 59 -1.39 3.57 -5.01
C PRO A 59 0.04 3.19 -5.37
N LEU A 60 0.62 2.13 -4.81
CA LEU A 60 1.96 1.67 -5.19
C LEU A 60 2.03 1.13 -6.62
N ILE A 61 1.00 0.41 -7.06
CA ILE A 61 0.90 -0.07 -8.45
C ILE A 61 0.68 1.11 -9.41
N LYS A 62 -0.24 2.03 -9.08
CA LYS A 62 -0.50 3.24 -9.88
C LYS A 62 0.73 4.16 -9.94
N GLY A 63 1.49 4.24 -8.86
CA GLY A 63 2.73 4.99 -8.78
C GLY A 63 3.93 4.31 -9.47
N GLY A 64 3.75 3.10 -10.01
CA GLY A 64 4.82 2.33 -10.66
C GLY A 64 5.87 1.74 -9.71
N LEU A 65 5.65 1.84 -8.39
CA LEU A 65 6.55 1.34 -7.36
C LEU A 65 6.45 -0.18 -7.19
N LEU A 66 5.25 -0.74 -7.41
CA LEU A 66 5.01 -2.18 -7.42
C LEU A 66 4.52 -2.64 -8.79
N LYS A 67 5.04 -3.79 -9.24
CA LYS A 67 4.64 -4.45 -10.49
C LYS A 67 3.99 -5.79 -10.20
N LEU A 68 3.07 -6.18 -11.07
CA LEU A 68 2.37 -7.46 -11.06
C LEU A 68 3.25 -8.50 -11.76
N THR A 69 3.39 -9.71 -11.18
CA THR A 69 4.09 -10.81 -11.86
C THR A 69 3.25 -11.42 -12.99
N VAL A 70 1.92 -11.43 -12.83
CA VAL A 70 0.97 -11.93 -13.84
C VAL A 70 0.03 -10.79 -14.25
N PRO A 71 0.39 -9.95 -15.24
CA PRO A 71 -0.45 -8.84 -15.66
C PRO A 71 -1.76 -9.31 -16.32
N ASP A 72 -1.74 -10.44 -17.03
CA ASP A 72 -2.90 -10.97 -17.76
C ASP A 72 -4.07 -11.39 -16.85
N LYS A 73 -3.76 -11.76 -15.60
CA LYS A 73 -4.75 -12.24 -14.64
C LYS A 73 -4.53 -11.61 -13.26
N PRO A 74 -4.99 -10.37 -13.04
CA PRO A 74 -4.76 -9.65 -11.78
C PRO A 74 -5.42 -10.30 -10.56
N THR A 75 -6.47 -11.11 -10.78
CA THR A 75 -7.18 -11.87 -9.73
C THR A 75 -6.62 -13.28 -9.52
N SER A 76 -5.51 -13.63 -10.17
CA SER A 76 -4.90 -14.95 -10.04
C SER A 76 -4.49 -15.23 -8.58
N PRO A 77 -4.77 -16.43 -8.03
CA PRO A 77 -4.29 -16.82 -6.70
C PRO A 77 -2.76 -16.93 -6.64
N LYS A 78 -2.10 -17.12 -7.81
CA LYS A 78 -0.64 -17.12 -7.93
C LYS A 78 -0.06 -15.71 -8.13
N GLN A 79 -0.89 -14.67 -8.02
CA GLN A 79 -0.44 -13.30 -8.22
C GLN A 79 0.56 -12.89 -7.15
N LYS A 80 1.71 -12.38 -7.59
CA LYS A 80 2.75 -11.81 -6.75
C LYS A 80 3.06 -10.39 -7.18
N TYR A 81 3.64 -9.65 -6.26
CA TYR A 81 4.00 -8.26 -6.41
C TYR A 81 5.46 -8.11 -6.09
N TYR A 82 6.15 -7.29 -6.88
CA TYR A 82 7.56 -6.99 -6.66
C TYR A 82 7.83 -5.51 -6.91
N SER A 83 8.77 -4.95 -6.17
CA SER A 83 9.26 -3.59 -6.43
C SER A 83 10.21 -3.64 -7.62
N GLY A 84 9.79 -3.03 -8.72
CA GLY A 84 10.70 -2.77 -9.83
C GLY A 84 11.62 -1.65 -9.37
N THR A 85 12.90 -1.97 -9.18
CA THR A 85 13.93 -1.11 -8.57
C THR A 85 14.20 0.15 -9.41
N ASP A 86 13.31 1.15 -9.34
CA ASP A 86 13.53 2.49 -9.88
C ASP A 86 13.01 3.53 -8.87
N ILE A 87 13.51 3.48 -7.63
CA ILE A 87 13.17 4.46 -6.58
C ILE A 87 13.83 5.84 -6.82
N ARG A 88 14.32 6.12 -8.04
CA ARG A 88 15.25 7.23 -8.32
C ARG A 88 14.71 8.35 -9.22
N ALA A 89 13.47 8.28 -9.71
CA ALA A 89 13.00 9.24 -10.72
C ALA A 89 11.69 9.95 -10.33
N LYS A 90 11.74 10.81 -9.31
CA LYS A 90 10.98 12.08 -9.27
C LYS A 90 11.78 13.09 -8.45
N LYS A 91 12.64 13.83 -9.14
CA LYS A 91 13.19 15.12 -8.71
C LYS A 91 12.49 16.19 -9.54
#